data_AF-A0ABD7BLD9-F1
#
_entry.id   AF-A0ABD7BLD9-F1
#
_cell.length_a   1.000
_cell.length_b   1.000
_cell.length_c   1.000
_cell.angle_alpha   90.00
_cell.angle_beta   90.00
_cell.angle_gamma   90.00
#
_symmetry.space_group_name_H-M   'P 1'
#
loop_
_entity.id
_entity.type
_entity.pdbx_description
1 polymer ?
#
loop_
_entity_poly.entity_id
_entity_poly.type
_entity_poly.pdbx_seq_one_letter_code
_entity_poly.pdbx_strand_id
1 'polypeptide(L)'
;MSALLSPSFTRFAVERCIRIFAKNCEQYAPATSPNREFFLPVDPRQNAEILANITRPDYQQDPAVELGLVRTRVEGIEYSAVDAAGGALYEAAKAYVPHDHSCRFEPLGSYGGVFWRVVGHVFDAPASPMQIQVCSDEEAAKALCATFQAMLAAYQGSNRA
;
A
#
# COMPACT_ATOMS: atom_id res chain seq x y z
N MET A 1 -34.33 8.91 7.21
CA MET A 1 -33.19 9.56 6.56
C MET A 1 -31.97 9.27 7.44
N SER A 2 -31.13 8.31 7.08
CA SER A 2 -29.87 8.09 7.81
C SER A 2 -28.96 9.26 7.51
N ALA A 3 -28.59 10.04 8.52
CA ALA A 3 -27.45 10.93 8.41
C ALA A 3 -26.25 10.06 7.99
N LEU A 4 -25.67 10.37 6.83
CA LEU A 4 -24.38 9.80 6.44
C LEU A 4 -23.42 10.15 7.57
N LEU A 5 -23.04 9.16 8.38
CA LEU A 5 -21.99 9.29 9.38
C LEU A 5 -20.72 9.60 8.60
N SER A 6 -20.33 10.88 8.57
CA SER A 6 -19.04 11.28 8.02
C SER A 6 -17.94 10.53 8.78
N PRO A 7 -16.97 9.91 8.10
CA PRO A 7 -15.92 9.17 8.78
C PRO A 7 -15.20 10.09 9.78
N SER A 8 -15.22 9.69 11.05
CA SER A 8 -14.58 10.44 12.12
C SER A 8 -13.11 10.04 12.21
N PHE A 9 -12.25 10.83 11.55
CA PHE A 9 -10.81 10.62 11.61
C PHE A 9 -10.28 10.87 13.03
N THR A 10 -9.42 9.99 13.50
CA THR A 10 -8.76 10.08 14.81
C THR A 10 -7.31 10.55 14.69
N ARG A 11 -6.65 10.20 13.59
CA ARG A 11 -5.29 10.64 13.23
C ARG A 11 -5.03 10.41 11.74
N PHE A 12 -4.03 11.10 11.23
CA PHE A 12 -3.43 10.82 9.92
C PHE A 12 -2.00 10.30 10.08
N ALA A 13 -1.55 9.51 9.11
CA ALA A 13 -0.20 8.99 9.06
C ALA A 13 0.33 9.01 7.63
N VAL A 14 1.66 8.98 7.52
CA VAL A 14 2.37 8.76 6.26
C VAL A 14 2.90 7.33 6.27
N GLU A 15 2.65 6.62 5.19
CA GLU A 15 3.12 5.25 5.01
C GLU A 15 3.84 5.12 3.68
N ARG A 16 4.96 4.40 3.69
CA ARG A 16 5.62 3.98 2.47
C ARG A 16 4.77 2.91 1.78
N CYS A 17 4.54 3.06 0.49
CA CYS A 17 3.72 2.13 -0.29
C CYS A 17 4.39 1.76 -1.62
N ILE A 18 3.91 0.67 -2.21
CA ILE A 18 4.29 0.26 -3.57
C ILE A 18 3.11 0.54 -4.48
N ARG A 19 3.38 1.17 -5.62
CA ARG A 19 2.46 1.28 -6.75
C ARG A 19 2.40 -0.05 -7.47
N ILE A 20 1.19 -0.54 -7.72
CA ILE A 20 0.98 -1.86 -8.28
C ILE A 20 0.09 -1.73 -9.49
N PHE A 21 0.54 -2.29 -10.61
CA PHE A 21 -0.28 -2.45 -11.80
C PHE A 21 -0.83 -3.88 -11.83
N ALA A 22 -2.13 -4.07 -11.60
CA ALA A 22 -2.85 -5.34 -11.72
C ALA A 22 -2.93 -5.86 -13.18
N LYS A 23 -1.84 -5.81 -13.93
CA LYS A 23 -1.74 -6.47 -15.23
C LYS A 23 -1.76 -7.98 -14.97
N ASN A 24 -2.74 -8.67 -15.57
CA ASN A 24 -2.95 -10.13 -15.45
C ASN A 24 -3.37 -10.65 -14.06
N CYS A 25 -3.83 -9.79 -13.14
CA CYS A 25 -4.37 -10.23 -11.86
C CYS A 25 -5.89 -9.99 -11.80
N GLU A 26 -6.65 -10.91 -12.41
CA GLU A 26 -8.12 -10.83 -12.51
C GLU A 26 -8.82 -10.73 -11.15
N GLN A 27 -8.17 -11.24 -10.09
CA GLN A 27 -8.62 -11.17 -8.70
C GLN A 27 -8.72 -9.73 -8.16
N TYR A 28 -7.89 -8.80 -8.65
CA TYR A 28 -7.85 -7.41 -8.14
C TYR A 28 -8.46 -6.40 -9.10
N ALA A 29 -8.37 -6.64 -10.41
CA ALA A 29 -9.03 -5.81 -11.40
C ALA A 29 -9.31 -6.64 -12.66
N PRO A 30 -10.58 -6.79 -13.07
CA PRO A 30 -10.93 -7.40 -14.35
C PRO A 30 -10.19 -6.72 -15.50
N ALA A 31 -9.97 -7.42 -16.61
CA ALA A 31 -9.31 -6.85 -17.78
C ALA A 31 -10.03 -5.60 -18.36
N THR A 32 -11.28 -5.38 -17.99
CA THR A 32 -12.08 -4.21 -18.41
C THR A 32 -12.04 -3.05 -17.42
N SER A 33 -11.39 -3.21 -16.25
CA SER A 33 -11.33 -2.14 -15.24
C SER A 33 -10.40 -1.01 -15.68
N PRO A 34 -10.85 0.26 -15.65
CA PRO A 34 -9.98 1.42 -15.86
C PRO A 34 -9.01 1.64 -14.68
N ASN A 35 -9.36 1.14 -13.49
CA ASN A 35 -8.55 1.25 -12.28
C ASN A 35 -7.82 -0.07 -12.04
N ARG A 36 -6.72 -0.28 -12.76
CA ARG A 36 -5.78 -1.39 -12.50
C ARG A 36 -4.58 -0.98 -11.67
N GLU A 37 -4.52 0.29 -11.29
CA GLU A 37 -3.49 0.84 -10.44
C GLU A 37 -4.01 0.97 -9.02
N PHE A 38 -3.25 0.45 -8.06
CA PHE A 38 -3.53 0.61 -6.64
C PHE A 38 -2.23 0.63 -5.85
N PHE A 39 -2.34 0.97 -4.57
CA PHE A 39 -1.18 1.13 -3.68
C PHE A 39 -1.39 0.32 -2.41
N LEU A 40 -0.40 -0.47 -2.04
CA LEU A 40 -0.37 -1.19 -0.75
C LEU A 40 0.81 -0.72 0.09
N PRO A 41 0.67 -0.69 1.42
CA PRO A 41 1.80 -0.35 2.29
C PRO A 41 2.89 -1.41 2.12
N VAL A 42 4.14 -1.02 2.34
CA VAL A 42 5.26 -1.97 2.36
C VAL A 42 5.17 -2.83 3.62
N ASP A 43 5.32 -4.16 3.49
CA ASP A 43 5.34 -5.06 4.64
C ASP A 43 6.46 -4.62 5.59
N PRO A 44 6.21 -4.43 6.90
CA PRO A 44 7.23 -3.99 7.85
C PRO A 44 8.42 -4.95 7.97
N ARG A 45 8.27 -6.20 7.50
CA ARG A 45 9.32 -7.22 7.44
C ARG A 45 10.07 -7.26 6.11
N GLN A 46 9.77 -6.35 5.18
CA GLN A 46 10.45 -6.22 3.90
C GLN A 46 11.96 -6.11 4.12
N ASN A 47 12.74 -6.87 3.34
CA ASN A 47 14.20 -6.74 3.37
C ASN A 47 14.59 -5.32 2.88
N ALA A 48 15.26 -4.58 3.76
CA ALA A 48 15.65 -3.20 3.53
C ALA A 48 16.63 -3.02 2.36
N GLU A 49 17.51 -4.00 2.10
CA GLU A 49 18.47 -3.95 0.99
C GLU A 49 17.75 -4.08 -0.37
N ILE A 50 16.81 -5.02 -0.47
CA ILE A 50 15.97 -5.20 -1.66
C ILE A 50 15.19 -3.92 -1.92
N LEU A 51 14.55 -3.38 -0.88
CA LEU A 51 13.77 -2.15 -0.98
C LEU A 51 14.64 -0.96 -1.40
N ALA A 52 15.84 -0.79 -0.81
CA ALA A 52 16.76 0.28 -1.18
C ALA A 52 17.16 0.22 -2.66
N ASN A 53 17.40 -0.98 -3.20
CA ASN A 53 17.79 -1.17 -4.59
C ASN A 53 16.68 -0.77 -5.58
N ILE A 54 15.43 -1.16 -5.32
CA ILE A 54 14.30 -0.89 -6.22
C ILE A 54 13.74 0.55 -6.08
N THR A 55 14.28 1.34 -5.14
CA THR A 55 13.86 2.72 -4.89
C THR A 55 14.79 3.78 -5.47
N ARG A 56 15.87 3.36 -6.13
CA ARG A 56 16.81 4.32 -6.70
C ARG A 56 16.19 5.02 -7.92
N PRO A 57 16.43 6.34 -8.11
CA PRO A 57 15.89 7.07 -9.26
C PRO A 57 16.34 6.52 -10.62
N ASP A 58 17.52 5.91 -10.65
CA ASP A 58 18.13 5.24 -11.80
C ASP A 58 17.79 3.74 -11.87
N TYR A 59 16.91 3.24 -11.00
CA TYR A 59 16.39 1.88 -11.10
C TYR A 59 15.56 1.77 -12.37
N GLN A 60 16.23 1.41 -13.46
CA GLN A 60 15.60 0.74 -14.57
C GLN A 60 15.37 -0.69 -14.14
N GLN A 61 14.14 -1.18 -14.31
CA GLN A 61 13.84 -2.58 -14.11
C GLN A 61 14.76 -3.38 -15.04
N ASP A 62 15.86 -3.90 -14.51
CA ASP A 62 16.77 -4.76 -15.26
C ASP A 62 15.93 -5.97 -15.70
N PRO A 63 15.77 -6.22 -17.01
CA PRO A 63 15.01 -7.36 -17.48
C PRO A 63 15.55 -8.70 -16.97
N ALA A 64 16.82 -8.75 -16.54
CA ALA A 64 17.43 -9.91 -15.91
C ALA A 64 17.11 -10.05 -14.41
N VAL A 65 16.67 -8.98 -13.74
CA VAL A 65 16.23 -9.01 -12.33
C VAL A 65 14.71 -9.06 -12.31
N GLU A 66 14.19 -10.28 -12.42
CA GLU A 66 12.76 -10.51 -12.22
C GLU A 66 12.41 -10.23 -10.75
N LEU A 67 11.38 -9.43 -10.52
CA LEU A 67 10.88 -9.12 -9.18
C LEU A 67 9.54 -9.82 -8.96
N GLY A 68 9.42 -10.45 -7.80
CA GLY A 68 8.19 -11.02 -7.31
C GLY A 68 7.55 -10.02 -6.38
N LEU A 69 6.37 -9.53 -6.74
CA LEU A 69 5.55 -8.73 -5.85
C LEU A 69 4.49 -9.63 -5.24
N VAL A 70 4.42 -9.66 -3.90
CA VAL A 70 3.46 -10.51 -3.18
C VAL A 70 2.61 -9.70 -2.22
N ARG A 71 1.34 -10.09 -2.11
CA ARG A 71 0.46 -9.68 -1.04
C ARG A 71 0.84 -10.47 0.19
N THR A 72 0.99 -9.75 1.29
CA THR A 72 1.16 -10.35 2.61
C THR A 72 0.08 -9.82 3.54
N ARG A 73 -0.16 -10.54 4.64
CA ARG A 73 -1.09 -10.12 5.68
C ARG A 73 -0.42 -10.23 7.04
N VAL A 74 -0.42 -9.14 7.80
CA VAL A 74 0.09 -9.08 9.19
C VAL A 74 -1.02 -8.50 10.05
N GLU A 75 -1.46 -9.26 11.05
CA GLU A 75 -2.51 -8.82 11.99
C GLU A 75 -3.82 -8.33 11.31
N GLY A 76 -4.16 -8.93 10.16
CA GLY A 76 -5.35 -8.57 9.38
C GLY A 76 -5.14 -7.40 8.41
N ILE A 77 -3.99 -6.74 8.43
CA ILE A 77 -3.64 -5.65 7.52
C ILE A 77 -2.93 -6.21 6.29
N GLU A 78 -3.34 -5.76 5.11
CA GLU A 78 -2.74 -6.15 3.83
C GLU A 78 -1.55 -5.27 3.48
N TYR A 79 -0.45 -5.90 3.11
CA TYR A 79 0.77 -5.25 2.68
C TYR A 79 1.24 -5.81 1.34
N SER A 80 2.23 -5.15 0.78
CA SER A 80 3.01 -5.60 -0.35
C SER A 80 4.45 -5.83 0.07
N ALA A 81 5.04 -6.93 -0.40
CA ALA A 81 6.46 -7.21 -0.27
C ALA A 81 7.04 -7.54 -1.65
N VAL A 82 8.32 -7.21 -1.83
CA VAL A 82 9.08 -7.45 -3.06
C VAL A 82 10.27 -8.33 -2.74
N ASP A 83 10.53 -9.28 -3.62
CA ASP A 83 11.72 -10.11 -3.59
C ASP A 83 12.28 -10.30 -5.00
N ALA A 84 13.57 -10.59 -5.09
CA ALA A 84 14.22 -10.87 -6.36
C ALA A 84 13.98 -12.32 -6.80
N ALA A 85 14.19 -12.59 -8.09
CA ALA A 85 14.13 -13.94 -8.65
C ALA A 85 14.96 -14.94 -7.83
N GLY A 86 14.39 -16.11 -7.54
CA GLY A 86 15.03 -17.13 -6.70
C GLY A 86 14.99 -16.83 -5.19
N GLY A 87 14.48 -15.67 -4.78
CA GLY A 87 14.20 -15.35 -3.38
C GLY A 87 13.03 -16.16 -2.82
N ALA A 88 12.99 -16.31 -1.49
CA ALA A 88 12.00 -17.16 -0.83
C ALA A 88 10.55 -16.67 -1.04
N LEU A 89 10.31 -15.35 -1.04
CA LEU A 89 8.98 -14.80 -1.29
C LEU A 89 8.61 -14.90 -2.77
N TYR A 90 9.59 -14.72 -3.67
CA TYR A 90 9.40 -14.87 -5.11
C TYR A 90 9.00 -16.31 -5.46
N GLU A 91 9.72 -17.31 -4.96
CA GLU A 91 9.37 -18.72 -5.22
C GLU A 91 8.04 -19.11 -4.56
N ALA A 92 7.74 -18.58 -3.37
CA ALA A 92 6.44 -18.79 -2.74
C ALA A 92 5.28 -18.17 -3.54
N ALA A 93 5.51 -17.00 -4.17
CA ALA A 93 4.53 -16.37 -5.07
C ALA A 93 4.24 -17.22 -6.30
N LYS A 94 5.27 -17.83 -6.89
CA LYS A 94 5.16 -18.67 -8.08
C LYS A 94 4.46 -19.99 -7.80
N ALA A 95 4.62 -20.52 -6.59
CA ALA A 95 3.91 -21.71 -6.14
C ALA A 95 2.44 -21.44 -5.77
N TYR A 96 1.95 -20.19 -5.89
CA TYR A 96 0.58 -19.85 -5.57
C TYR A 96 -0.42 -20.63 -6.45
N VAL A 97 -1.35 -21.29 -5.78
CA VAL A 97 -2.49 -21.94 -6.42
C VAL A 97 -3.74 -21.09 -6.16
N PRO A 98 -4.42 -20.58 -7.20
CA PRO A 98 -5.66 -19.83 -7.02
C PRO A 98 -6.68 -20.62 -6.21
N HIS A 99 -7.38 -19.94 -5.29
CA HIS A 99 -8.39 -20.53 -4.40
C HIS A 99 -7.84 -21.51 -3.34
N ASP A 100 -6.52 -21.66 -3.21
CA ASP A 100 -5.91 -22.31 -2.04
C ASP A 100 -5.71 -21.28 -0.91
N HIS A 101 -6.59 -21.35 0.08
CA HIS A 101 -6.55 -20.47 1.25
C HIS A 101 -5.38 -20.75 2.22
N SER A 102 -4.58 -21.80 1.96
CA SER A 102 -3.38 -22.09 2.74
C SER A 102 -2.16 -21.29 2.27
N CYS A 103 -2.19 -20.76 1.04
CA CYS A 103 -1.13 -19.92 0.50
C CYS A 103 -1.08 -18.58 1.24
N ARG A 104 0.06 -18.30 1.89
CA ARG A 104 0.29 -17.05 2.63
C ARG A 104 0.75 -15.88 1.76
N PHE A 105 1.16 -16.17 0.53
CA PHE A 105 1.75 -15.22 -0.42
C PHE A 105 0.97 -15.30 -1.72
N GLU A 106 0.26 -14.23 -2.07
CA GLU A 106 -0.47 -14.14 -3.33
C GLU A 106 0.31 -13.22 -4.27
N PRO A 107 0.59 -13.61 -5.52
CA PRO A 107 1.25 -12.74 -6.47
C PRO A 107 0.38 -11.50 -6.73
N LEU A 108 1.01 -10.35 -6.61
CA LEU A 108 0.47 -9.07 -7.05
C LEU A 108 0.97 -8.83 -8.49
N GLY A 109 0.34 -7.89 -9.19
CA GLY A 109 0.73 -7.54 -10.55
C GLY A 109 2.15 -6.95 -10.66
N SER A 110 2.37 -6.07 -11.63
CA SER A 110 3.70 -5.51 -11.85
C SER A 110 4.05 -4.40 -10.86
N TYR A 111 5.30 -4.38 -10.40
CA TYR A 111 5.88 -3.30 -9.61
C TYR A 111 5.87 -1.98 -10.42
N GLY A 112 5.34 -0.91 -9.82
CA GLY A 112 5.21 0.41 -10.43
C GLY A 112 6.01 1.51 -9.74
N GLY A 113 6.91 1.16 -8.82
CA GLY A 113 7.70 2.10 -8.03
C GLY A 113 7.23 2.22 -6.58
N VAL A 114 8.10 2.76 -5.74
CA VAL A 114 7.80 3.09 -4.34
C VAL A 114 7.32 4.53 -4.25
N PHE A 115 6.26 4.72 -3.47
CA PHE A 115 5.58 5.98 -3.24
C PHE A 115 5.32 6.17 -1.74
N TRP A 116 4.72 7.30 -1.40
CA TRP A 116 4.27 7.64 -0.07
C TRP A 116 2.78 7.92 -0.10
N ARG A 117 2.03 7.32 0.82
CA ARG A 117 0.60 7.57 0.96
C ARG A 117 0.29 8.26 2.28
N VAL A 118 -0.62 9.22 2.22
CA VAL A 118 -1.26 9.80 3.39
C VAL A 118 -2.54 9.02 3.67
N VAL A 119 -2.65 8.50 4.88
CA VAL A 119 -3.80 7.70 5.31
C VAL A 119 -4.47 8.32 6.53
N GLY A 120 -5.79 8.16 6.61
CA GLY A 120 -6.60 8.56 7.77
C GLY A 120 -7.10 7.35 8.53
N HIS A 121 -6.88 7.31 9.84
CA HIS A 121 -7.46 6.30 10.72
C HIS A 121 -8.84 6.75 11.17
N VAL A 122 -9.85 5.92 10.92
CA VAL A 122 -11.24 6.22 11.30
C VAL A 122 -11.56 5.54 12.63
N PHE A 123 -12.35 6.20 13.48
CA PHE A 123 -12.69 5.72 14.83
C PHE A 123 -13.34 4.32 14.84
N ASP A 124 -14.19 4.03 13.87
CA ASP A 124 -14.92 2.77 13.72
C ASP A 124 -14.13 1.67 13.00
N ALA A 125 -13.00 2.01 12.39
CA ALA A 125 -12.14 1.07 11.65
C ALA A 125 -10.64 1.42 11.76
N PRO A 126 -10.05 1.43 12.98
CA PRO A 126 -8.67 1.90 13.18
C PRO A 126 -7.61 1.02 12.49
N ALA A 127 -7.93 -0.27 12.29
CA ALA A 127 -7.05 -1.26 11.66
C ALA A 127 -7.05 -1.20 10.12
N SER A 128 -8.00 -0.49 9.51
CA SER A 128 -8.10 -0.36 8.05
C SER A 128 -8.07 1.12 7.67
N PRO A 129 -6.87 1.74 7.69
CA PRO A 129 -6.76 3.16 7.42
C PRO A 129 -7.19 3.47 5.98
N MET A 130 -7.90 4.59 5.82
CA MET A 130 -8.40 5.04 4.53
C MET A 130 -7.29 5.80 3.79
N GLN A 131 -6.97 5.39 2.56
CA GLN A 131 -6.05 6.15 1.72
C GLN A 131 -6.70 7.46 1.27
N ILE A 132 -5.99 8.58 1.49
CA ILE A 132 -6.48 9.92 1.16
C ILE A 132 -5.78 10.44 -0.09
N GLN A 133 -4.44 10.37 -0.09
CA GLN A 133 -3.61 10.88 -1.18
C GLN A 133 -2.34 10.05 -1.30
N VAL A 134 -1.80 9.97 -2.52
CA VAL A 134 -0.48 9.40 -2.81
C VAL A 134 0.44 10.48 -3.36
N CYS A 135 1.70 10.42 -2.97
CA CYS A 135 2.77 11.33 -3.34
C CYS A 135 3.98 10.51 -3.81
N SER A 136 4.71 11.00 -4.80
CA SER A 136 5.99 10.42 -5.21
C SER A 136 7.15 10.81 -4.29
N ASP A 137 6.93 11.78 -3.40
CA ASP A 137 7.95 12.36 -2.52
C ASP A 137 7.52 12.28 -1.05
N GLU A 138 8.46 11.95 -0.18
CA GLU A 138 8.22 11.76 1.26
C GLU A 138 7.87 13.08 1.94
N GLU A 139 8.61 14.14 1.62
CA GLU A 139 8.46 15.45 2.26
C GLU A 139 7.12 16.10 1.87
N ALA A 140 6.71 15.95 0.60
CA ALA A 140 5.37 16.31 0.16
C ALA A 140 4.27 15.55 0.92
N ALA A 141 4.43 14.24 1.14
CA ALA A 141 3.47 13.45 1.92
C ALA A 141 3.42 13.89 3.38
N LYS A 142 4.57 14.18 4.01
CA LYS A 142 4.66 14.71 5.38
C LYS A 142 4.01 16.06 5.51
N ALA A 143 4.26 16.99 4.59
CA ALA A 143 3.65 18.31 4.60
C ALA A 143 2.12 18.23 4.48
N LEU A 144 1.62 17.37 3.59
CA LEU A 144 0.19 17.12 3.43
C LEU A 144 -0.42 16.47 4.67
N CYS A 145 0.25 15.47 5.26
CA CYS A 145 -0.19 14.84 6.50
C CYS A 145 -0.25 15.85 7.66
N ALA A 146 0.75 16.74 7.78
CA ALA A 146 0.76 17.80 8.78
C ALA A 146 -0.43 18.76 8.61
N THR A 147 -0.81 19.04 7.36
CA THR A 147 -1.98 19.87 7.04
C THR A 147 -3.27 19.21 7.52
N PHE A 148 -3.47 17.93 7.22
CA PHE A 148 -4.63 17.18 7.70
C PHE A 148 -4.68 17.07 9.23
N GLN A 149 -3.53 16.88 9.88
CA GLN A 149 -3.44 16.86 11.34
C GLN A 149 -3.83 18.22 11.96
N ALA A 150 -3.38 19.33 11.39
CA ALA A 150 -3.76 20.66 11.84
C ALA A 150 -5.28 20.91 11.69
N MET A 151 -5.86 20.48 10.56
CA MET A 151 -7.31 20.57 10.33
C MET A 151 -8.11 19.75 11.35
N LEU A 152 -7.64 18.54 11.68
CA LEU A 152 -8.29 17.69 12.68
C LEU A 152 -8.20 18.30 14.08
N ALA A 153 -7.04 18.82 14.46
CA ALA A 153 -6.86 19.49 15.75
C ALA A 153 -7.78 20.72 15.87
N ALA A 154 -7.89 21.53 14.81
CA ALA A 154 -8.79 22.67 14.78
C ALA A 154 -10.27 22.25 14.90
N TYR A 155 -10.69 21.21 14.17
CA TYR A 155 -12.04 20.68 14.24
C TYR A 155 -12.39 20.14 15.64
N GLN A 156 -11.46 19.39 16.25
CA GLN A 156 -11.64 18.85 17.61
C GLN A 156 -11.62 19.94 18.68
N GLY A 157 -10.83 21.01 18.49
CA GLY A 157 -10.82 22.18 19.36
C GLY A 157 -12.13 22.96 19.30
N SER A 158 -12.67 23.18 18.11
CA SER A 158 -13.95 23.89 17.90
C SER A 158 -15.16 23.13 18.43
N ASN A 159 -15.13 21.79 18.47
CA ASN A 159 -16.21 20.97 19.03
C ASN A 159 -16.13 20.78 20.56
N ARG A 160 -15.11 21.33 21.22
CA ARG A 160 -14.94 21.31 22.69
C ARG A 160 -15.27 22.65 23.35
N ALA A 161 -15.52 23.70 22.57
CA ALA A 161 -15.94 25.02 23.02
C ALA A 161 -17.46 25.17 22.89
#